data_AF-A0A962V170-F1
#
_entry.id   AF-A0A962V170-F1
#
_cell.length_a   1.000
_cell.length_b   1.000
_cell.length_c   1.000
_cell.angle_alpha   90.00
_cell.angle_beta   90.00
_cell.angle_gamma   90.00
#
_symmetry.space_group_name_H-M   'P 1'
#
loop_
_entity.id
_entity.type
_entity.pdbx_description
1 polymer ?
#
loop_
_entity_poly.entity_id
_entity_poly.type
_entity_poly.pdbx_seq_one_letter_code
_entity_poly.pdbx_strand_id
1 'polypeptide(L)'
;RPQGASVFMLSTKGASSTMARWLAESENKSDLIDDELDIADKQVRQIVFEMVHDAVLADSNLMGDKVLKQLRQVGKLHSRKIERANFAVLKSPDIPSILVETAFISNPNEERKLRSASYQNKLANAILQGIRGYAQERPLLGVELVETSATDQRHLVRRGDTLHGIAAHYNVSLDRLISTNGLNRQDPQLSVGARLRIPRDG
;
A
#
# COMPACT_ATOMS: atom_id res chain seq x y z
N ARG A 1 17.15 10.22 23.54
CA ARG A 1 16.58 10.73 22.27
C ARG A 1 15.59 9.72 21.74
N PRO A 2 14.42 10.13 21.23
CA PRO A 2 13.45 9.22 20.62
C PRO A 2 14.09 8.45 19.45
N GLN A 3 13.63 7.23 19.20
CA GLN A 3 14.14 6.35 18.15
C GLN A 3 13.13 5.24 17.83
N GLY A 4 13.23 4.69 16.62
CA GLY A 4 12.40 3.59 16.16
C GLY A 4 11.12 4.03 15.45
N ALA A 5 10.51 3.08 14.76
CA ALA A 5 9.30 3.31 13.97
C ALA A 5 8.03 3.32 14.85
N SER A 6 6.98 3.98 14.36
CA SER A 6 5.64 4.00 14.95
C SER A 6 4.57 3.98 13.87
N VAL A 7 3.38 3.48 14.20
CA VAL A 7 2.21 3.51 13.33
C VAL A 7 1.09 4.25 14.06
N PHE A 8 0.44 5.18 13.36
CA PHE A 8 -0.62 6.03 13.86
C PHE A 8 -1.90 5.84 13.05
N MET A 9 -3.05 6.03 13.70
CA MET A 9 -4.37 6.11 13.04
C MET A 9 -5.18 7.30 13.57
N LEU A 10 -6.24 7.66 12.85
CA LEU A 10 -7.15 8.73 13.25
C LEU A 10 -7.81 8.45 14.60
N SER A 11 -7.95 9.50 15.42
CA SER A 11 -8.90 9.56 16.53
C SER A 11 -9.48 10.95 16.69
N THR A 12 -10.81 11.03 16.67
CA THR A 12 -11.59 12.26 16.93
C THR A 12 -11.89 12.47 18.42
N LYS A 13 -11.67 11.43 19.26
CA LYS A 13 -12.00 11.43 20.70
C LYS A 13 -10.79 11.77 21.59
N GLY A 14 -9.62 12.04 20.99
CA GLY A 14 -8.39 12.40 21.69
C GLY A 14 -7.20 11.51 21.33
N ALA A 15 -5.99 11.97 21.70
CA ALA A 15 -4.76 11.28 21.38
C ALA A 15 -4.39 10.21 22.43
N SER A 16 -3.79 9.10 21.99
CA SER A 16 -3.33 8.01 22.87
C SER A 16 -2.11 8.38 23.71
N SER A 17 -1.34 9.38 23.29
CA SER A 17 -0.16 9.85 23.98
C SER A 17 0.10 11.34 23.71
N THR A 18 0.90 11.97 24.56
CA THR A 18 1.39 13.34 24.35
C THR A 18 2.22 13.46 23.08
N MET A 19 3.02 12.43 22.77
CA MET A 19 3.78 12.35 21.52
C MET A 19 2.86 12.29 20.30
N ALA A 20 1.82 11.45 20.32
CA ALA A 20 0.87 11.36 19.21
C ALA A 20 0.13 12.68 18.98
N ARG A 21 -0.26 13.37 20.05
CA ARG A 21 -0.87 14.71 19.96
C ARG A 21 0.08 15.73 19.33
N TRP A 22 1.31 15.82 19.85
CA TRP A 22 2.30 16.76 19.33
C TRP A 22 2.63 16.50 17.85
N LEU A 23 2.75 15.22 17.47
CA LEU A 23 2.99 14.86 16.07
C LEU A 23 1.82 15.26 15.19
N ALA A 24 0.58 14.97 15.58
CA ALA A 24 -0.60 15.41 14.81
C ALA A 24 -0.67 16.94 14.66
N GLU A 25 -0.38 17.70 15.71
CA GLU A 25 -0.32 19.17 15.63
C GLU A 25 0.78 19.67 14.70
N SER A 26 1.89 18.93 14.59
CA SER A 26 3.00 19.26 13.67
C SER A 26 2.63 18.93 12.22
N GLU A 27 2.15 17.72 11.95
CA GLU A 27 1.78 17.26 10.60
C GLU A 27 0.60 18.06 10.02
N ASN A 28 -0.40 18.39 10.85
CA ASN A 28 -1.53 19.21 10.42
C ASN A 28 -1.13 20.65 10.06
N LYS A 29 0.02 21.15 10.52
CA LYS A 29 0.53 22.49 10.16
C LYS A 29 1.33 22.48 8.87
N SER A 30 1.97 21.36 8.52
CA SER A 30 2.69 21.22 7.26
C SER A 30 1.74 20.98 6.09
N ASP A 31 0.62 20.32 6.34
CA ASP A 31 -0.44 20.15 5.37
C ASP A 31 -1.28 21.43 5.30
N LEU A 32 -1.13 22.21 4.22
CA LEU A 32 -2.08 23.24 3.81
C LEU A 32 -3.39 22.57 3.37
N ILE A 33 -4.11 21.94 4.29
CA ILE A 33 -5.45 21.41 4.04
C ILE A 33 -6.42 22.54 4.37
N ASP A 34 -6.95 23.15 3.31
CA ASP A 34 -8.06 24.09 3.35
C ASP A 34 -9.28 23.35 3.90
N ASP A 35 -9.72 23.76 5.08
CA ASP A 35 -10.73 23.09 5.90
C ASP A 35 -12.13 23.44 5.36
N GLU A 36 -12.48 22.95 4.17
CA GLU A 36 -13.83 23.06 3.61
C GLU A 36 -14.30 21.72 3.03
N LEU A 37 -14.46 20.73 3.90
CA LEU A 37 -15.42 19.66 3.66
C LEU A 37 -16.74 20.10 4.31
N ASP A 38 -17.52 20.88 3.55
CA ASP A 38 -18.90 21.23 3.87
C ASP A 38 -19.76 19.96 3.86
N ILE A 39 -19.96 19.36 5.03
CA ILE A 39 -20.91 18.24 5.19
C ILE A 39 -22.28 18.83 5.53
N ALA A 40 -22.87 19.53 4.56
CA ALA A 40 -24.29 19.86 4.58
C ALA A 40 -25.12 18.65 4.10
N ASP A 41 -25.71 17.90 5.05
CA ASP A 41 -27.18 17.74 5.22
C ASP A 41 -27.59 16.44 5.96
N LYS A 42 -28.06 16.68 7.20
CA LYS A 42 -29.02 16.01 8.11
C LYS A 42 -29.13 14.47 8.25
N GLN A 43 -28.65 14.05 9.43
CA GLN A 43 -29.23 13.15 10.45
C GLN A 43 -29.56 11.68 10.11
N VAL A 44 -30.11 11.34 8.93
CA VAL A 44 -30.35 9.93 8.56
C VAL A 44 -29.15 9.34 7.79
N ARG A 45 -28.42 10.18 7.06
CA ARG A 45 -27.08 9.83 6.55
C ARG A 45 -26.07 9.66 7.67
N GLN A 46 -26.28 10.30 8.83
CA GLN A 46 -25.31 10.35 9.91
C GLN A 46 -25.07 8.99 10.56
N ILE A 47 -26.10 8.18 10.81
CA ILE A 47 -25.91 6.86 11.43
C ILE A 47 -25.21 5.89 10.47
N VAL A 48 -25.64 5.85 9.20
CA VAL A 48 -24.98 5.02 8.17
C VAL A 48 -23.54 5.47 7.95
N PHE A 49 -23.31 6.79 7.92
CA PHE A 49 -21.98 7.39 7.81
C PHE A 49 -21.10 7.06 9.01
N GLU A 50 -21.61 7.16 10.24
CA GLU A 50 -20.90 6.78 11.47
C GLU A 50 -20.55 5.29 11.48
N MET A 51 -21.47 4.40 11.05
CA MET A 51 -21.18 2.97 10.92
C MET A 51 -20.12 2.65 9.87
N VAL A 52 -20.18 3.31 8.70
CA VAL A 52 -19.17 3.15 7.65
C VAL A 52 -17.82 3.68 8.13
N HIS A 53 -17.82 4.82 8.82
CA HIS A 53 -16.60 5.40 9.38
C HIS A 53 -15.99 4.49 10.45
N ASP A 54 -16.80 3.92 11.35
CA ASP A 54 -16.34 2.95 12.35
C ASP A 54 -15.75 1.69 11.69
N ALA A 55 -16.35 1.20 10.61
CA ALA A 55 -15.80 0.09 9.82
C ALA A 55 -14.45 0.45 9.18
N VAL A 56 -14.33 1.66 8.62
CA VAL A 56 -13.08 2.19 8.05
C VAL A 56 -12.00 2.34 9.14
N LEU A 57 -12.35 2.79 10.34
CA LEU A 57 -11.43 2.86 11.47
C LEU A 57 -11.00 1.47 11.96
N ALA A 58 -11.91 0.50 11.97
CA ALA A 58 -11.59 -0.88 12.31
C ALA A 58 -10.60 -1.49 11.29
N ASP A 59 -10.80 -1.21 10.00
CA ASP A 59 -9.91 -1.63 8.93
C ASP A 59 -8.55 -0.90 8.98
N SER A 60 -8.55 0.40 9.28
CA SER A 60 -7.31 1.17 9.52
C SER A 60 -6.51 0.59 10.68
N ASN A 61 -7.19 0.18 11.76
CA ASN A 61 -6.54 -0.49 12.89
C ASN A 61 -5.97 -1.85 12.48
N LEU A 62 -6.73 -2.67 11.74
CA LEU A 62 -6.26 -3.96 11.24
C LEU A 62 -5.02 -3.79 10.35
N MET A 63 -5.07 -2.89 9.37
CA MET A 63 -3.95 -2.57 8.49
C MET A 63 -2.73 -2.08 9.28
N GLY A 64 -2.94 -1.16 10.22
CA GLY A 64 -1.91 -0.65 11.11
C GLY A 64 -1.23 -1.74 11.93
N ASP A 65 -1.99 -2.72 12.43
CA ASP A 65 -1.46 -3.82 13.24
C ASP A 65 -0.59 -4.76 12.40
N LYS A 66 -1.01 -5.06 11.17
CA LYS A 66 -0.21 -5.85 10.23
C LYS A 66 1.11 -5.14 9.89
N VAL A 67 1.05 -3.86 9.57
CA VAL A 67 2.24 -3.04 9.25
C VAL A 67 3.16 -2.93 10.46
N LEU A 68 2.65 -2.62 11.65
CA LEU A 68 3.42 -2.51 12.89
C LEU A 68 4.14 -3.82 13.24
N LYS A 69 3.48 -4.97 13.01
CA LYS A 69 4.09 -6.30 13.21
C LYS A 69 5.28 -6.54 12.28
N GLN A 70 5.22 -6.09 11.03
CA GLN A 70 6.34 -6.24 10.09
C GLN A 70 7.48 -5.27 10.41
N LEU A 71 7.17 -4.00 10.74
CA LEU A 71 8.17 -3.00 11.12
C LEU A 71 8.99 -3.43 12.35
N ARG A 72 8.37 -4.15 13.28
CA ARG A 72 9.03 -4.74 14.46
C ARG A 72 10.21 -5.65 14.11
N GLN A 73 10.19 -6.27 12.92
CA GLN A 73 11.24 -7.18 12.46
C GLN A 73 12.41 -6.44 11.83
N VAL A 74 12.20 -5.19 11.39
CA VAL A 74 13.24 -4.35 10.77
C VAL A 74 14.09 -3.64 11.81
N GLY A 75 13.47 -3.18 12.90
CA GLY A 75 14.17 -2.38 13.91
C GLY A 75 13.37 -2.17 15.18
N LYS A 76 13.88 -1.27 16.04
CA LYS A 76 13.16 -0.88 17.26
C LYS A 76 11.89 -0.14 16.89
N LEU A 77 10.84 -0.39 17.66
CA LEU A 77 9.64 0.42 17.63
C LEU A 77 9.71 1.46 18.76
N HIS A 78 9.27 2.67 18.48
CA HIS A 78 9.07 3.69 19.50
C HIS A 78 7.83 3.37 20.35
N SER A 79 6.72 2.99 19.70
CA SER A 79 5.55 2.40 20.37
C SER A 79 5.28 0.99 19.86
N ARG A 80 4.96 0.08 20.78
CA ARG A 80 4.62 -1.32 20.44
C ARG A 80 3.16 -1.52 20.08
N LYS A 81 2.36 -0.45 20.17
CA LYS A 81 0.92 -0.39 19.87
C LYS A 81 0.70 0.68 18.81
N ILE A 82 -0.44 0.60 18.13
CA ILE A 82 -0.90 1.70 17.26
C ILE A 82 -1.22 2.90 18.13
N GLU A 83 -0.63 4.04 17.79
CA GLU A 83 -0.92 5.33 18.40
C GLU A 83 -2.09 6.01 17.67
N ARG A 84 -2.79 6.91 18.35
CA ARG A 84 -3.99 7.57 17.85
C ARG A 84 -3.89 9.06 18.09
N ALA A 85 -4.26 9.87 17.11
CA ALA A 85 -4.43 11.32 17.27
C ALA A 85 -5.24 11.89 16.09
N ASN A 86 -5.57 13.18 16.16
CA ASN A 86 -6.41 13.87 15.19
C ASN A 86 -5.59 14.35 13.97
N PHE A 87 -5.03 13.42 13.20
CA PHE A 87 -4.29 13.72 11.97
C PHE A 87 -5.25 14.09 10.84
N ALA A 88 -5.10 15.28 10.26
CA ALA A 88 -5.94 15.78 9.17
C ALA A 88 -5.84 14.90 7.92
N VAL A 89 -4.63 14.47 7.56
CA VAL A 89 -4.35 13.57 6.43
C VAL A 89 -5.05 12.21 6.52
N LEU A 90 -5.48 11.81 7.73
CA LEU A 90 -6.14 10.51 7.97
C LEU A 90 -7.67 10.62 8.07
N LYS A 91 -8.26 11.79 7.77
CA LYS A 91 -9.71 12.05 7.95
C LYS A 91 -10.61 11.51 6.83
N SER A 92 -10.09 10.75 5.85
CA SER A 92 -10.95 10.18 4.80
C SER A 92 -12.04 9.28 5.42
N PRO A 93 -13.33 9.55 5.13
CA PRO A 93 -14.43 8.84 5.77
C PRO A 93 -14.67 7.44 5.20
N ASP A 94 -14.14 7.16 4.01
CA ASP A 94 -14.40 5.97 3.19
C ASP A 94 -13.14 5.16 2.85
N ILE A 95 -11.93 5.65 3.17
CA ILE A 95 -10.66 4.98 2.89
C ILE A 95 -9.89 4.67 4.18
N PRO A 96 -9.56 3.39 4.45
CA PRO A 96 -8.69 3.02 5.56
C PRO A 96 -7.33 3.71 5.47
N SER A 97 -6.93 4.42 6.52
CA SER A 97 -5.77 5.31 6.49
C SER A 97 -4.90 5.15 7.75
N ILE A 98 -3.58 5.06 7.56
CA ILE A 98 -2.58 5.04 8.64
C ILE A 98 -1.42 5.98 8.30
N LEU A 99 -0.75 6.51 9.31
CA LEU A 99 0.52 7.22 9.18
C LEU A 99 1.64 6.36 9.74
N VAL A 100 2.70 6.17 8.97
CA VAL A 100 3.88 5.37 9.37
C VAL A 100 5.06 6.29 9.58
N GLU A 101 5.44 6.48 10.84
CA GLU A 101 6.69 7.15 11.20
C GLU A 101 7.82 6.14 11.11
N THR A 102 8.72 6.30 10.14
CA THR A 102 9.75 5.30 9.86
C THR A 102 10.92 5.36 10.84
N ALA A 103 11.35 6.57 11.20
CA ALA A 103 12.26 6.83 12.30
C ALA A 103 12.45 8.33 12.55
N PHE A 104 12.88 8.68 13.76
CA PHE A 104 13.14 10.07 14.16
C PHE A 104 14.41 10.64 13.52
N ILE A 105 14.27 11.53 12.53
CA ILE A 105 15.41 12.20 11.88
C ILE A 105 16.24 13.06 12.85
N SER A 106 15.63 13.53 13.94
CA SER A 106 16.32 14.25 15.03
C SER A 106 17.32 13.38 15.82
N ASN A 107 17.29 12.07 15.61
CA ASN A 107 18.26 11.13 16.14
C ASN A 107 19.33 10.79 15.08
N PRO A 108 20.60 11.21 15.24
CA PRO A 108 21.64 11.01 14.23
C PRO A 108 21.88 9.54 13.83
N ASN A 109 21.61 8.60 14.74
CA ASN A 109 21.74 7.17 14.43
C ASN A 109 20.62 6.68 13.52
N GLU A 110 19.40 7.18 13.71
CA GLU A 110 18.26 6.88 12.86
C GLU A 110 18.38 7.62 11.51
N GLU A 111 18.79 8.89 11.51
CA GLU A 111 19.08 9.64 10.28
C GLU A 111 20.08 8.90 9.38
N ARG A 112 21.19 8.39 9.97
CA ARG A 112 22.18 7.62 9.22
C ARG A 112 21.60 6.35 8.60
N LYS A 113 20.69 5.66 9.30
CA LYS A 113 19.98 4.50 8.75
C LYS A 113 19.03 4.92 7.64
N LEU A 114 18.28 6.01 7.82
CA LEU A 114 17.35 6.53 6.82
C LEU A 114 18.05 6.96 5.52
N ARG A 115 19.34 7.33 5.58
CA ARG A 115 20.16 7.60 4.37
C ARG A 115 20.59 6.33 3.62
N SER A 116 20.42 5.14 4.20
CA SER A 116 20.82 3.87 3.58
C SER A 116 19.70 3.29 2.73
N ALA A 117 19.95 3.09 1.43
CA ALA A 117 19.02 2.44 0.51
C ALA A 117 18.62 1.03 0.96
N SER A 118 19.56 0.27 1.55
CA SER A 118 19.24 -1.07 2.08
C SER A 118 18.24 -1.00 3.24
N TYR A 119 18.36 -0.02 4.12
CA TYR A 119 17.43 0.16 5.23
C TYR A 119 16.05 0.64 4.76
N GLN A 120 16.02 1.59 3.81
CA GLN A 120 14.78 2.03 3.16
C GLN A 120 14.06 0.86 2.48
N ASN A 121 14.78 0.00 1.75
CA ASN A 121 14.21 -1.20 1.13
C ASN A 121 13.64 -2.18 2.16
N LYS A 122 14.30 -2.35 3.32
CA LYS A 122 13.76 -3.18 4.42
C LYS A 122 12.46 -2.61 4.98
N LEU A 123 12.39 -1.29 5.19
CA LEU A 123 11.17 -0.62 5.64
C LEU A 123 10.04 -0.74 4.62
N ALA A 124 10.32 -0.45 3.35
CA ALA A 124 9.35 -0.56 2.26
C ALA A 124 8.80 -1.99 2.13
N ASN A 125 9.67 -3.00 2.18
CA ASN A 125 9.27 -4.40 2.16
C ASN A 125 8.41 -4.79 3.37
N ALA A 126 8.74 -4.28 4.57
CA ALA A 126 7.92 -4.52 5.76
C ALA A 126 6.53 -3.89 5.65
N ILE A 127 6.44 -2.65 5.15
CA ILE A 127 5.15 -1.99 4.91
C ILE A 127 4.33 -2.77 3.88
N LEU A 128 4.95 -3.16 2.75
CA LEU A 128 4.29 -3.96 1.72
C LEU A 128 3.77 -5.30 2.26
N GLN A 129 4.56 -6.01 3.06
CA GLN A 129 4.12 -7.26 3.70
C GLN A 129 2.96 -7.04 4.66
N GLY A 130 2.94 -5.91 5.38
CA GLY A 130 1.83 -5.52 6.24
C GLY A 130 0.54 -5.29 5.44
N ILE A 131 0.62 -4.53 4.35
CA ILE A 131 -0.50 -4.26 3.45
C ILE A 131 -1.02 -5.55 2.81
N ARG A 132 -0.12 -6.45 2.36
CA ARG A 132 -0.50 -7.77 1.84
C ARG A 132 -1.24 -8.60 2.89
N GLY A 133 -0.73 -8.65 4.12
CA GLY A 133 -1.39 -9.36 5.21
C GLY A 133 -2.75 -8.77 5.60
N TYR A 134 -2.95 -7.47 5.42
CA TYR A 134 -4.25 -6.83 5.58
C TYR A 134 -5.23 -7.23 4.48
N ALA A 135 -4.84 -7.09 3.22
CA ALA A 135 -5.73 -7.36 2.09
C ALA A 135 -6.09 -8.85 1.95
N GLN A 136 -5.25 -9.77 2.43
CA GLN A 136 -5.62 -11.19 2.56
C GLN A 136 -6.79 -11.43 3.53
N GLU A 137 -6.91 -10.61 4.57
CA GLU A 137 -8.00 -10.69 5.57
C GLU A 137 -9.20 -9.79 5.22
N ARG A 138 -9.06 -8.96 4.18
CA ARG A 138 -10.10 -8.06 3.63
C ARG A 138 -10.12 -8.12 2.10
N PRO A 139 -10.49 -9.26 1.49
CA PRO A 139 -10.54 -9.41 0.04
C PRO A 139 -11.62 -8.53 -0.65
N LEU A 140 -12.45 -7.79 0.10
CA LEU A 140 -13.61 -7.06 -0.42
C LEU A 140 -13.37 -5.56 -0.68
N LEU A 141 -12.21 -5.01 -0.33
CA LEU A 141 -11.77 -3.74 -0.90
C LEU A 141 -11.01 -4.11 -2.16
N GLY A 142 -11.41 -3.59 -3.32
CA GLY A 142 -10.87 -3.92 -4.65
C GLY A 142 -9.36 -3.71 -4.88
N VAL A 143 -8.56 -3.67 -3.82
CA VAL A 143 -7.22 -4.25 -3.80
C VAL A 143 -7.39 -5.75 -4.09
N GLU A 144 -7.60 -6.06 -5.36
CA GLU A 144 -7.13 -7.32 -5.91
C GLU A 144 -5.64 -7.32 -5.58
N LEU A 145 -5.28 -7.92 -4.45
CA LEU A 145 -3.94 -8.43 -4.30
C LEU A 145 -3.79 -9.23 -5.58
N VAL A 146 -2.93 -8.72 -6.47
CA VAL A 146 -2.29 -9.55 -7.46
C VAL A 146 -1.46 -10.52 -6.63
N GLU A 147 -2.16 -11.46 -6.00
CA GLU A 147 -1.60 -12.64 -5.47
C GLU A 147 -0.87 -13.20 -6.67
N THR A 148 0.38 -13.51 -6.43
CA THR A 148 1.18 -14.40 -7.24
C THR A 148 0.57 -15.81 -7.22
N SER A 149 -0.73 -15.90 -7.47
CA SER A 149 -1.54 -17.06 -7.70
C SER A 149 -1.62 -17.16 -9.22
N ALA A 150 -0.62 -17.85 -9.79
CA ALA A 150 -0.55 -18.53 -11.08
C ALA A 150 -1.76 -18.43 -12.05
N THR A 151 -2.24 -17.23 -12.34
CA THR A 151 -3.27 -16.98 -13.34
C THR A 151 -2.58 -16.42 -14.57
N ASP A 152 -2.17 -17.38 -15.40
CA ASP A 152 -2.05 -17.32 -16.85
C ASP A 152 -2.51 -15.99 -17.47
N GLN A 153 -1.65 -14.96 -17.42
CA GLN A 153 -1.91 -13.69 -18.06
C GLN A 153 -1.92 -13.93 -19.57
N ARG A 154 -3.09 -13.87 -20.21
CA ARG A 154 -3.23 -14.15 -21.65
C ARG A 154 -3.44 -12.87 -22.45
N HIS A 155 -2.77 -12.77 -23.59
CA HIS A 155 -2.95 -11.73 -24.58
C HIS A 155 -3.70 -12.29 -25.80
N LEU A 156 -4.76 -11.62 -26.24
CA LEU A 156 -5.47 -11.95 -27.48
C LEU A 156 -4.82 -11.19 -28.63
N VAL A 157 -4.28 -11.92 -29.59
CA VAL A 157 -3.60 -11.36 -30.77
C VAL A 157 -4.62 -10.66 -31.66
N ARG A 158 -4.35 -9.39 -31.97
CA ARG A 158 -5.12 -8.52 -32.86
C ARG A 158 -4.35 -8.29 -34.16
N ARG A 159 -5.09 -7.84 -35.18
CA ARG A 159 -4.50 -7.44 -36.46
C ARG A 159 -3.52 -6.28 -36.23
N GLY A 160 -2.25 -6.49 -36.56
CA GLY A 160 -1.18 -5.51 -36.36
C GLY A 160 -0.26 -5.82 -35.19
N ASP A 161 -0.60 -6.80 -34.34
CA ASP A 161 0.31 -7.24 -33.30
C ASP A 161 1.51 -7.99 -33.88
N THR A 162 2.65 -7.84 -33.23
CA THR A 162 3.87 -8.61 -33.50
C THR A 162 4.36 -9.22 -32.20
N LEU A 163 5.03 -10.37 -32.27
CA LEU A 163 5.59 -11.01 -31.07
C LEU A 163 6.59 -10.10 -30.34
N HIS A 164 7.39 -9.33 -31.08
CA HIS A 164 8.29 -8.34 -30.52
C HIS A 164 7.53 -7.21 -29.81
N GLY A 165 6.49 -6.67 -30.44
CA GLY A 165 5.66 -5.62 -29.84
C GLY A 165 4.93 -6.10 -28.58
N ILE A 166 4.39 -7.32 -28.61
CA ILE A 166 3.75 -7.95 -27.46
C ILE A 166 4.78 -8.18 -26.34
N ALA A 167 5.95 -8.75 -26.68
CA ALA A 167 7.01 -9.00 -25.70
C ALA A 167 7.49 -7.70 -25.03
N ALA A 168 7.72 -6.65 -25.82
CA ALA A 168 8.10 -5.33 -25.30
C ALA A 168 7.00 -4.70 -24.44
N HIS A 169 5.74 -4.80 -24.85
CA HIS A 169 4.60 -4.25 -24.11
C HIS A 169 4.47 -4.89 -22.72
N TYR A 170 4.68 -6.20 -22.62
CA TYR A 170 4.62 -6.92 -21.35
C TYR A 170 5.96 -7.00 -20.61
N ASN A 171 7.02 -6.38 -21.15
CA ASN A 171 8.37 -6.41 -20.62
C ASN A 171 8.86 -7.85 -20.35
N VAL A 172 8.75 -8.71 -21.36
CA VAL A 172 9.20 -10.11 -21.33
C VAL A 172 10.18 -10.36 -22.47
N SER A 173 11.11 -11.31 -22.30
CA SER A 173 11.97 -11.69 -23.42
C SER A 173 11.17 -12.42 -24.50
N LEU A 174 11.48 -12.12 -25.77
CA LEU A 174 10.84 -12.75 -26.92
C LEU A 174 11.00 -14.28 -26.87
N ASP A 175 12.20 -14.77 -26.54
CA ASP A 175 12.49 -16.19 -26.44
C ASP A 175 11.64 -16.89 -25.37
N ARG A 176 11.40 -16.20 -24.25
CA ARG A 176 10.55 -16.71 -23.18
C ARG A 176 9.09 -16.72 -23.60
N LEU A 177 8.63 -15.68 -24.29
CA LEU A 177 7.27 -15.62 -24.84
C LEU A 177 7.03 -16.75 -25.84
N ILE A 178 7.97 -16.97 -26.77
CA ILE A 178 7.91 -18.04 -27.78
C ILE A 178 7.88 -19.42 -27.11
N SER A 179 8.84 -19.70 -26.23
CA SER A 179 8.95 -21.00 -25.55
C SER A 179 7.76 -21.30 -24.64
N THR A 180 7.21 -20.28 -23.97
CA THR A 180 6.01 -20.42 -23.12
C THR A 180 4.77 -20.81 -23.93
N ASN A 181 4.70 -20.39 -25.19
CA ASN A 181 3.55 -20.63 -26.07
C ASN A 181 3.76 -21.77 -27.07
N GLY A 182 4.88 -22.51 -26.94
CA GLY A 182 5.21 -23.61 -27.86
C GLY A 182 5.36 -23.15 -29.33
N LEU A 183 5.69 -21.87 -29.55
CA LEU A 183 5.90 -21.34 -30.89
C LEU A 183 7.27 -21.77 -31.43
N ASN A 184 7.38 -21.93 -32.75
CA ASN A 184 8.65 -22.28 -33.40
C ASN A 184 9.62 -21.09 -33.30
N ARG A 185 10.81 -21.30 -32.72
CA ARG A 185 11.83 -20.24 -32.57
C ARG A 185 12.37 -19.69 -33.90
N GLN A 186 12.39 -20.51 -34.95
CA GLN A 186 12.96 -20.12 -36.25
C GLN A 186 11.95 -19.36 -37.11
N ASP A 187 10.66 -19.65 -36.94
CA ASP A 187 9.56 -18.97 -37.64
C ASP A 187 8.30 -18.94 -36.75
N PRO A 188 8.24 -18.03 -35.78
CA PRO A 188 7.13 -17.98 -34.84
C PRO A 188 5.93 -17.29 -35.50
N GLN A 189 5.06 -18.09 -36.11
CA GLN A 189 3.83 -17.62 -36.75
C GLN A 189 2.81 -17.14 -35.71
N LEU A 190 2.32 -15.92 -35.91
CA LEU A 190 1.35 -15.28 -35.03
C LEU A 190 -0.02 -15.15 -35.72
N SER A 191 -0.98 -15.98 -35.30
CA SER A 191 -2.33 -15.95 -35.85
C SER A 191 -3.22 -14.95 -35.12
N VAL A 192 -3.86 -14.04 -35.85
CA VAL A 192 -4.89 -13.14 -35.30
C VAL A 192 -6.01 -13.97 -34.65
N GLY A 193 -6.40 -13.60 -33.44
CA GLY A 193 -7.36 -14.33 -32.62
C GLY A 193 -6.75 -15.41 -31.71
N ALA A 194 -5.45 -15.72 -31.85
CA ALA A 194 -4.76 -16.61 -30.93
C ALA A 194 -4.63 -15.99 -29.53
N ARG A 195 -4.58 -16.83 -28.51
CA ARG A 195 -4.32 -16.40 -27.12
C ARG A 195 -2.91 -16.82 -26.73
N LEU A 196 -2.04 -15.85 -26.52
CA LEU A 196 -0.69 -16.08 -26.01
C LEU A 196 -0.69 -15.98 -24.50
N ARG A 197 -0.14 -16.99 -23.83
CA ARG A 197 0.24 -16.95 -22.42
C ARG A 197 1.50 -16.09 -22.26
N ILE A 198 1.36 -15.00 -21.51
CA ILE A 198 2.43 -14.06 -21.22
C ILE A 198 3.18 -14.55 -19.98
N PRO A 199 4.46 -14.94 -20.10
CA PRO A 199 5.28 -15.27 -18.94
C PRO A 199 5.51 -14.01 -18.11
N ARG A 200 5.70 -14.12 -16.79
CA ARG A 200 6.27 -13.03 -16.00
C ARG A 200 7.74 -13.31 -15.77
N ASP A 201 8.58 -12.30 -15.96
CA ASP A 201 9.98 -12.38 -15.52
C ASP A 201 10.01 -12.37 -13.98
N GLY A 202 10.83 -13.26 -13.42
CA GLY A 202 11.03 -13.42 -11.98
C GLY A 202 12.29 -12.72 -11.54
#